data_AF-A0A934F610-F1
#
_entry.id   AF-A0A934F610-F1
#
_cell.length_a   1.000
_cell.length_b   1.000
_cell.length_c   1.000
_cell.angle_alpha   90.00
_cell.angle_beta   90.00
_cell.angle_gamma   90.00
#
_symmetry.space_group_name_H-M   'P 1'
#
loop_
_entity.id
_entity.type
_entity.pdbx_description
1 polymer ?
#
loop_
_entity_poly.entity_id
_entity_poly.type
_entity_poly.pdbx_seq_one_letter_code
_entity_poly.pdbx_strand_id
1 'polypeptide(L)'
;MTWFKAHHELAAHHRYQLEVIFLFIIGFFLFFPYYLLLEEYGLDPLDWQWFFFWPWIAFYAWYSLRTRGRITRRERQDPLKRPIGHWVLLGISLIVIHLQPSTLAQLQSIDWAFAVFSIFLADSYWDFRNLKK
;
A
#
# COMPACT_ATOMS: atom_id res chain seq x y z
N MET A 1 -45.37 -9.82 0.05
CA MET A 1 -44.70 -8.84 -0.84
C MET A 1 -43.25 -8.75 -0.39
N THR A 2 -42.35 -9.33 -1.19
CA THR A 2 -40.98 -9.67 -0.81
C THR A 2 -40.11 -8.44 -0.58
N TRP A 3 -39.56 -8.36 0.62
CA TRP A 3 -38.61 -7.34 1.04
C TRP A 3 -37.22 -7.68 0.51
N PHE A 4 -36.92 -7.25 -0.72
CA PHE A 4 -35.56 -7.26 -1.25
C PHE A 4 -34.76 -6.18 -0.51
N LYS A 5 -34.14 -6.56 0.61
CA LYS A 5 -33.08 -5.78 1.22
C LYS A 5 -31.90 -5.78 0.24
N ALA A 6 -31.63 -4.63 -0.37
CA ALA A 6 -30.43 -4.40 -1.16
C ALA A 6 -29.19 -4.55 -0.26
N HIS A 7 -28.75 -5.79 -0.07
CA HIS A 7 -27.41 -6.06 0.44
C HIS A 7 -26.44 -5.96 -0.72
N HIS A 8 -25.23 -5.44 -0.45
CA HIS A 8 -23.96 -5.53 -1.20
C HIS A 8 -23.21 -4.20 -1.41
N GLU A 9 -23.52 -3.11 -0.69
CA GLU A 9 -22.55 -2.02 -0.58
C GLU A 9 -21.52 -2.36 0.51
N LEU A 10 -20.26 -2.56 0.12
CA LEU A 10 -19.16 -2.71 1.07
C LEU A 10 -19.05 -1.44 1.91
N ALA A 11 -18.94 -1.61 3.24
CA ALA A 11 -18.67 -0.49 4.15
C ALA A 11 -17.44 0.29 3.68
N ALA A 12 -17.48 1.62 3.78
CA ALA A 12 -16.45 2.51 3.22
C ALA A 12 -15.01 2.15 3.67
N HIS A 13 -14.86 1.62 4.89
CA HIS A 13 -13.55 1.17 5.40
C HIS A 13 -13.03 -0.12 4.73
N HIS A 14 -13.89 -1.10 4.43
CA HIS A 14 -13.47 -2.31 3.68
C HIS A 14 -13.07 -1.92 2.26
N ARG A 15 -13.80 -0.98 1.66
CA ARG A 15 -13.45 -0.44 0.35
C ARG A 15 -12.06 0.18 0.36
N TYR A 16 -11.77 1.00 1.36
CA TYR A 16 -10.44 1.61 1.54
C TYR A 16 -9.32 0.57 1.71
N GLN A 17 -9.52 -0.46 2.54
CA GLN A 17 -8.55 -1.55 2.73
C GLN A 17 -8.22 -2.24 1.40
N LEU A 18 -9.25 -2.58 0.63
CA LEU A 18 -9.07 -3.20 -0.68
C LEU A 18 -8.39 -2.22 -1.64
N GLU A 19 -8.81 -0.96 -1.69
CA GLU A 19 -8.21 0.06 -2.55
C GLU A 19 -6.71 0.23 -2.29
N VAL A 20 -6.27 0.29 -1.03
CA VAL A 20 -4.85 0.38 -0.63
C VAL A 20 -4.06 -0.82 -1.19
N ILE A 21 -4.57 -2.04 -1.01
CA ILE A 21 -3.90 -3.26 -1.48
C ILE A 21 -3.89 -3.34 -3.01
N PHE A 22 -5.04 -3.13 -3.65
CA PHE A 22 -5.16 -3.20 -5.11
C PHE A 22 -4.32 -2.13 -5.80
N LEU A 23 -4.29 -0.91 -5.27
CA LEU A 23 -3.49 0.16 -5.84
C LEU A 23 -2.00 -0.20 -5.78
N PHE A 24 -1.52 -0.74 -4.65
CA PHE A 24 -0.13 -1.19 -4.55
C PHE A 24 0.21 -2.30 -5.57
N ILE A 25 -0.67 -3.31 -5.70
CA ILE A 25 -0.51 -4.38 -6.69
C ILE A 25 -0.45 -3.82 -8.12
N ILE A 26 -1.34 -2.90 -8.47
CA ILE A 26 -1.34 -2.24 -9.79
C ILE A 26 -0.01 -1.53 -10.02
N GLY A 27 0.50 -0.79 -9.03
CA GLY A 27 1.80 -0.14 -9.11
C GLY A 27 2.95 -1.09 -9.35
N PHE A 28 2.96 -2.21 -8.65
CA PHE A 28 3.94 -3.27 -8.85
C PHE A 28 3.89 -3.83 -10.28
N PHE A 29 2.70 -4.09 -10.81
CA PHE A 29 2.56 -4.56 -12.20
C PHE A 29 2.91 -3.48 -13.24
N LEU A 30 2.66 -2.21 -12.95
CA LEU A 30 3.08 -1.09 -13.81
C LEU A 30 4.59 -0.85 -13.81
N PHE A 31 5.28 -1.27 -12.74
CA PHE A 31 6.73 -1.19 -12.68
C PHE A 31 7.41 -2.16 -13.67
N PHE A 32 6.83 -3.35 -13.93
CA PHE A 32 7.39 -4.30 -14.90
C PHE A 32 7.61 -3.73 -16.31
N PRO A 33 6.60 -3.17 -17.00
CA PRO A 33 6.83 -2.60 -18.32
C PRO A 33 7.79 -1.41 -18.27
N TYR A 34 7.80 -0.63 -17.19
CA TYR A 34 8.80 0.41 -17.00
C TYR A 34 10.23 -0.16 -16.91
N TYR A 35 10.42 -1.22 -16.12
CA TYR A 35 11.72 -1.89 -15.99
C TYR A 35 12.18 -2.49 -17.33
N LEU A 36 11.28 -3.13 -18.07
CA LEU A 36 11.57 -3.65 -19.42
C LEU A 36 11.97 -2.53 -20.40
N LEU A 37 11.38 -1.34 -20.30
CA LEU A 37 11.80 -0.19 -21.10
C LEU A 37 13.22 0.26 -20.75
N LEU A 38 13.58 0.29 -19.46
CA LEU A 38 14.95 0.63 -19.06
C LEU A 38 15.96 -0.37 -19.65
N GLU A 39 15.63 -1.65 -19.61
CA GLU A 39 16.46 -2.72 -20.20
C GLU A 39 16.60 -2.54 -21.72
N GLU A 40 15.50 -2.31 -22.44
CA GLU A 40 15.50 -2.10 -23.90
C GLU A 40 16.35 -0.89 -24.32
N TYR A 41 16.33 0.19 -23.52
CA TYR A 41 17.12 1.41 -23.79
C TYR A 41 18.54 1.36 -23.19
N GLY A 42 18.93 0.29 -22.50
CA GLY A 42 20.23 0.16 -21.85
C GLY A 42 20.47 1.19 -20.74
N LEU A 43 19.40 1.64 -20.06
CA LEU A 43 19.45 2.60 -18.97
C LEU A 43 19.69 1.90 -17.64
N ASP A 44 20.52 2.49 -16.77
CA ASP A 44 20.78 1.95 -15.42
C ASP A 44 19.52 2.05 -14.55
N PRO A 45 18.95 0.94 -14.07
CA PRO A 45 17.79 0.96 -13.18
C PRO A 45 18.01 1.76 -11.89
N LEU A 46 19.25 1.86 -11.39
CA LEU A 46 19.55 2.57 -10.15
C LEU A 46 19.39 4.08 -10.27
N ASP A 47 19.77 4.65 -11.41
CA ASP A 47 19.63 6.08 -11.66
C ASP A 47 18.19 6.43 -12.00
N TRP A 48 17.52 5.54 -12.75
CA TRP A 48 16.22 5.84 -13.34
C TRP A 48 15.04 5.49 -12.45
N GLN A 49 15.17 4.56 -11.50
CA GLN A 49 14.09 4.09 -10.62
C GLN A 49 13.16 5.20 -10.10
N TRP A 50 13.72 6.33 -9.72
CA TRP A 50 13.00 7.45 -9.13
C TRP A 50 11.99 8.12 -10.07
N PHE A 51 12.18 8.04 -11.39
CA PHE A 51 11.24 8.57 -12.38
C PHE A 51 9.89 7.85 -12.37
N PHE A 52 9.89 6.55 -12.04
CA PHE A 52 8.65 5.81 -11.84
C PHE A 52 8.12 6.00 -10.42
N PHE A 53 8.99 5.83 -9.43
CA PHE A 53 8.56 5.72 -8.04
C PHE A 53 8.11 7.04 -7.42
N TRP A 54 8.72 8.19 -7.74
CA TRP A 54 8.26 9.48 -7.18
C TRP A 54 6.83 9.84 -7.59
N PRO A 55 6.48 9.85 -8.90
CA PRO A 55 5.11 10.11 -9.32
C PRO A 55 4.14 9.06 -8.77
N TRP A 56 4.56 7.79 -8.76
CA TRP A 56 3.72 6.70 -8.28
C TRP A 56 3.41 6.81 -6.78
N ILE A 57 4.43 7.00 -5.94
CA ILE A 57 4.27 7.17 -4.49
C ILE A 57 3.42 8.41 -4.18
N ALA A 58 3.65 9.52 -4.88
CA ALA A 58 2.86 10.74 -4.70
C ALA A 58 1.38 10.52 -5.04
N PHE A 59 1.10 9.89 -6.19
CA PHE A 59 -0.25 9.52 -6.60
C PHE A 59 -0.90 8.56 -5.60
N TYR A 60 -0.19 7.50 -5.20
CA TYR A 60 -0.64 6.50 -4.25
C TYR A 60 -1.03 7.12 -2.90
N ALA A 61 -0.16 7.98 -2.36
CA ALA A 61 -0.39 8.65 -1.09
C ALA A 61 -1.57 9.62 -1.17
N TRP A 62 -1.63 10.45 -2.22
CA TRP A 62 -2.73 11.38 -2.43
C TRP A 62 -4.08 10.66 -2.57
N TYR A 63 -4.13 9.60 -3.38
CA TYR A 63 -5.34 8.82 -3.61
C TYR A 63 -5.80 8.17 -2.30
N SER A 64 -4.88 7.52 -1.57
CA SER A 64 -5.16 6.86 -0.29
C SER A 64 -5.66 7.84 0.77
N LEU A 65 -5.09 9.04 0.85
CA LEU A 65 -5.57 10.09 1.76
C LEU A 65 -6.97 10.58 1.38
N ARG A 66 -7.24 10.73 0.08
CA ARG A 66 -8.55 11.17 -0.42
C ARG A 66 -9.64 10.14 -0.13
N THR A 67 -9.37 8.85 -0.33
CA THR A 67 -10.33 7.78 -0.05
C THR A 67 -10.56 7.60 1.45
N ARG A 68 -9.48 7.65 2.24
CA ARG A 68 -9.57 7.71 3.72
C ARG A 68 -10.46 8.84 4.22
N GLY A 69 -10.42 10.01 3.59
CA GLY A 69 -11.25 11.16 3.94
C GLY A 69 -12.76 10.90 3.86
N ARG A 70 -13.19 9.88 3.11
CA ARG A 70 -14.60 9.48 2.96
C ARG A 70 -15.10 8.58 4.08
N ILE A 71 -14.22 7.99 4.88
CA ILE A 71 -14.58 7.08 5.98
C ILE A 71 -15.07 7.90 7.17
N THR A 72 -16.36 7.78 7.51
CA THR A 72 -16.93 8.48 8.65
C THR A 72 -16.37 7.95 9.97
N ARG A 73 -16.24 8.80 10.99
CA ARG A 73 -15.68 8.42 12.31
C ARG A 73 -16.41 7.24 12.97
N ARG A 74 -17.69 7.03 12.65
CA ARG A 74 -18.53 5.94 13.18
C ARG A 74 -18.23 4.58 12.55
N GLU A 75 -17.66 4.55 11.35
CA GLU A 75 -17.32 3.33 10.61
C GLU A 75 -15.88 2.88 10.83
N ARG A 76 -15.08 3.70 11.51
CA ARG A 76 -13.68 3.38 11.84
C ARG A 76 -13.68 2.29 12.91
N GLN A 77 -13.05 1.16 12.58
CA GLN A 77 -13.02 0.00 13.47
C GLN A 77 -12.03 0.22 14.63
N ASP A 78 -12.40 -0.33 15.79
CA ASP A 78 -11.57 -0.37 17.00
C ASP A 78 -10.32 -1.23 16.74
N PRO A 79 -9.09 -0.76 17.04
CA PRO A 79 -7.82 -1.42 16.71
C PRO A 79 -7.66 -2.86 17.23
N LEU A 80 -8.48 -3.31 18.18
CA LEU A 80 -8.36 -4.61 18.84
C LEU A 80 -8.93 -5.82 18.07
N LYS A 81 -9.61 -5.63 16.93
CA LYS A 81 -10.39 -6.71 16.29
C LYS A 81 -9.68 -7.53 15.20
N ARG A 82 -8.50 -7.15 14.71
CA ARG A 82 -7.81 -7.87 13.61
C ARG A 82 -6.35 -8.17 13.94
N PRO A 83 -5.83 -9.35 13.54
CA PRO A 83 -4.49 -9.80 13.92
C PRO A 83 -3.43 -9.10 13.06
N ILE A 84 -3.10 -7.86 13.45
CA ILE A 84 -2.02 -7.01 12.91
C ILE A 84 -0.65 -7.72 12.94
N GLY A 85 -0.48 -8.71 13.83
CA GLY A 85 0.72 -9.52 13.92
C GLY A 85 1.16 -10.13 12.59
N HIS A 86 0.22 -10.53 11.73
CA HIS A 86 0.57 -11.10 10.41
C HIS A 86 1.17 -10.05 9.46
N TRP A 87 0.67 -8.82 9.49
CA TRP A 87 1.17 -7.73 8.64
C TRP A 87 2.51 -7.18 9.15
N VAL A 88 2.67 -7.09 10.46
CA VAL A 88 3.95 -6.73 11.09
C VAL A 88 5.00 -7.81 10.80
N LEU A 89 4.64 -9.09 10.91
CA LEU A 89 5.52 -10.21 10.55
C LEU A 89 5.87 -10.19 9.06
N LEU A 90 4.93 -9.84 8.17
CA LEU A 90 5.21 -9.70 6.74
C LEU A 90 6.20 -8.56 6.47
N GLY A 91 5.99 -7.40 7.09
CA GLY A 91 6.91 -6.26 6.98
C GLY A 91 8.31 -6.59 7.51
N ILE A 92 8.39 -7.25 8.67
CA ILE A 92 9.67 -7.72 9.24
C ILE A 92 10.34 -8.73 8.30
N SER A 93 9.58 -9.67 7.75
CA SER A 93 10.12 -10.68 6.82
C SER A 93 10.72 -10.03 5.57
N LEU A 94 10.07 -9.00 5.04
CA LEU A 94 10.56 -8.26 3.86
C LEU A 94 11.83 -7.46 4.16
N ILE A 95 11.91 -6.84 5.35
CA ILE A 95 13.13 -6.17 5.84
C ILE A 95 14.26 -7.19 6.02
N VAL A 96 13.98 -8.36 6.60
CA VAL A 96 14.97 -9.44 6.79
C VAL A 96 15.50 -9.96 5.46
N ILE A 97 14.64 -10.11 4.45
CA ILE A 97 15.06 -10.45 3.08
C ILE A 97 15.99 -9.36 2.50
N HIS A 98 15.71 -8.08 2.77
CA HIS A 98 16.57 -6.96 2.33
C HIS A 98 17.91 -6.86 3.07
N LEU A 99 17.98 -7.32 4.33
CA LEU A 99 19.22 -7.37 5.11
C LEU A 99 20.16 -8.51 4.67
N GLN A 100 19.69 -9.44 3.82
CA GLN A 100 20.59 -10.41 3.21
C GLN A 100 21.53 -9.70 2.25
N PRO A 101 22.86 -9.94 2.32
CA PRO A 101 23.81 -9.35 1.41
C PRO A 101 23.55 -9.89 0.00
N SER A 102 22.80 -9.12 -0.79
CA SER A 102 22.59 -9.37 -2.20
C SER A 102 23.68 -8.68 -3.01
N THR A 103 24.28 -9.40 -3.94
CA THR A 103 25.25 -8.85 -4.91
C THR A 103 24.59 -7.96 -5.98
N LEU A 104 23.25 -7.92 -6.05
CA LEU A 104 22.51 -6.98 -6.88
C LEU A 104 22.42 -5.63 -6.17
N ALA A 105 22.76 -4.56 -6.89
CA ALA A 105 22.52 -3.20 -6.43
C ALA A 105 21.04 -3.03 -6.09
N GLN A 106 20.76 -2.69 -4.83
CA GLN A 106 19.41 -2.65 -4.30
C GLN A 106 18.66 -1.40 -4.82
N LEU A 107 17.50 -1.63 -5.41
CA LEU A 107 16.56 -0.58 -5.79
C LEU A 107 15.88 -0.01 -4.54
N GLN A 108 16.52 1.00 -3.93
CA GLN A 108 15.99 1.69 -2.73
C GLN A 108 14.57 2.23 -2.93
N SER A 109 14.16 2.50 -4.16
CA SER A 109 12.82 2.98 -4.48
C SER A 109 11.71 1.97 -4.11
N ILE A 110 12.00 0.66 -4.18
CA ILE A 110 11.08 -0.41 -3.79
C ILE A 110 10.86 -0.37 -2.26
N ASP A 111 11.92 -0.14 -1.48
CA ASP A 111 11.84 -0.01 -0.02
C ASP A 111 10.95 1.16 0.38
N TRP A 112 11.15 2.32 -0.27
CA TRP A 112 10.33 3.50 -0.02
C TRP A 112 8.86 3.28 -0.38
N ALA A 113 8.59 2.66 -1.53
CA ALA A 113 7.22 2.32 -1.93
C ALA A 113 6.57 1.34 -0.94
N PHE A 114 7.32 0.34 -0.49
CA PHE A 114 6.84 -0.64 0.47
C PHE A 114 6.61 -0.04 1.87
N ALA A 115 7.47 0.88 2.31
CA ALA A 115 7.29 1.62 3.56
C ALA A 115 6.02 2.48 3.51
N VAL A 116 5.81 3.24 2.42
CA VAL A 116 4.59 4.04 2.23
C VAL A 116 3.36 3.14 2.18
N PHE A 117 3.40 2.04 1.44
CA PHE A 117 2.34 1.03 1.43
C PHE A 117 2.01 0.53 2.83
N SER A 118 3.02 0.14 3.61
CA SER A 118 2.86 -0.40 4.96
C SER A 118 2.20 0.60 5.90
N ILE A 119 2.53 1.89 5.80
CA ILE A 119 1.89 2.96 6.58
C ILE A 119 0.40 3.05 6.25
N PHE A 120 0.03 3.11 4.97
CA PHE A 120 -1.37 3.21 4.55
C PHE A 120 -2.16 1.93 4.81
N LEU A 121 -1.52 0.78 4.70
CA LEU A 121 -2.09 -0.50 5.08
C LEU A 121 -2.38 -0.49 6.57
N ALA A 122 -1.42 -0.13 7.42
CA ALA A 122 -1.63 -0.01 8.85
C ALA A 122 -2.77 0.98 9.19
N ASP A 123 -2.81 2.15 8.53
CA ASP A 123 -3.89 3.13 8.71
C ASP A 123 -5.28 2.60 8.27
N SER A 124 -5.33 1.73 7.26
CA SER A 124 -6.57 1.08 6.85
C SER A 124 -7.11 0.10 7.90
N TYR A 125 -6.26 -0.39 8.81
CA TYR A 125 -6.63 -1.25 9.94
C TYR A 125 -6.74 -0.49 11.27
N TRP A 126 -6.06 0.65 11.42
CA TRP A 126 -5.96 1.42 12.67
C TRP A 126 -6.31 2.90 12.46
N ASP A 127 -7.28 3.46 13.21
CA ASP A 127 -7.44 4.92 13.28
C ASP A 127 -6.40 5.57 14.21
N PHE A 128 -5.26 6.00 13.67
CA PHE A 128 -4.17 6.62 14.44
C PHE A 128 -4.60 7.88 15.22
N ARG A 129 -5.80 8.43 14.97
CA ARG A 129 -6.33 9.60 15.70
C ARG A 129 -6.84 9.28 17.11
N ASN A 130 -7.10 8.01 17.44
CA ASN A 130 -7.62 7.59 18.74
C ASN A 130 -6.56 6.94 19.66
N LEU A 131 -5.30 7.32 19.54
CA LEU A 131 -4.22 6.88 20.46
C LEU A 131 -4.32 7.49 21.87
N LYS A 132 -5.30 8.37 22.12
CA LYS A 132 -5.62 8.91 23.45
C LYS A 132 -6.85 8.20 24.01
N LYS A 133 -6.65 7.07 24.69
CA LYS A 133 -7.51 6.67 25.79
C LYS A 133 -6.69 6.69 27.06
#